data_AF-A0A958EKS3-F1
#
_entry.id   AF-A0A958EKS3-F1
#
_cell.length_a   1.000
_cell.length_b   1.000
_cell.length_c   1.000
_cell.angle_alpha   90.00
_cell.angle_beta   90.00
_cell.angle_gamma   90.00
#
_symmetry.space_group_name_H-M   'P 1'
#
loop_
_entity.id
_entity.type
_entity.pdbx_description
1 polymer ?
#
loop_
_entity_poly.entity_id
_entity_poly.type
_entity_poly.pdbx_seq_one_letter_code
_entity_poly.pdbx_strand_id
1 'polypeptide(L)'
;MFSYKAFRDLFERHRCFERFLLTVMEQEWIKKERHDIRMVTNDAKTNYQIFRSDFPDLEMQIPQYHIASYLGITPIQLSRIRADLTKTKSAKTS
;
A
#
# COMPACT_ATOMS: atom_id res chain seq x y z
N MET A 1 -25.85 -0.10 9.94
CA MET A 1 -24.94 -0.75 8.97
C MET A 1 -25.17 -0.11 7.61
N PHE A 2 -24.12 0.38 6.96
CA PHE A 2 -24.24 1.05 5.66
C PHE A 2 -24.49 -0.03 4.58
N SER A 3 -25.70 -0.09 4.01
CA SER A 3 -26.07 -1.14 3.05
C SER A 3 -25.81 -0.70 1.62
N TYR A 4 -25.49 -1.65 0.74
CA TYR A 4 -25.31 -1.37 -0.69
C TYR A 4 -26.54 -0.71 -1.30
N LYS A 5 -27.73 -1.13 -0.87
CA LYS A 5 -29.01 -0.52 -1.27
C LYS A 5 -29.10 0.94 -0.84
N ALA A 6 -28.80 1.26 0.42
CA ALA A 6 -28.82 2.64 0.91
C ALA A 6 -27.78 3.53 0.21
N PHE A 7 -26.63 2.97 -0.14
CA PHE A 7 -25.63 3.64 -0.98
C PHE A 7 -26.22 3.94 -2.36
N ARG A 8 -26.77 2.95 -3.07
CA ARG A 8 -27.38 3.14 -4.41
C ARG A 8 -28.50 4.18 -4.40
N ASP A 9 -29.41 4.09 -3.43
CA ASP A 9 -30.54 5.02 -3.29
C ASP A 9 -30.07 6.48 -3.11
N LEU A 10 -28.91 6.71 -2.47
CA LEU A 10 -28.32 8.04 -2.31
C LEU A 10 -27.89 8.66 -3.65
N PHE A 11 -27.27 7.89 -4.54
CA PHE A 11 -26.81 8.38 -5.84
C PHE A 11 -27.99 8.59 -6.80
N GLU A 12 -29.02 7.75 -6.73
CA GLU A 12 -30.23 7.92 -7.54
C GLU A 12 -30.99 9.20 -7.16
N ARG A 13 -31.00 9.58 -5.87
CA ARG A 13 -31.64 10.81 -5.39
C ARG A 13 -30.82 12.07 -5.64
N HIS A 14 -29.50 11.95 -5.72
CA HIS A 14 -28.59 13.09 -5.83
C HIS A 14 -27.56 12.84 -6.94
N ARG A 15 -27.94 13.14 -8.19
CA ARG A 15 -27.04 13.02 -9.35
C ARG A 15 -25.72 13.80 -9.22
N CYS A 16 -25.65 14.81 -8.35
CA CYS A 16 -24.41 15.52 -8.07
C CYS A 16 -23.30 14.60 -7.51
N PHE A 17 -23.67 13.48 -6.88
CA PHE A 17 -22.70 12.51 -6.39
C PHE A 17 -22.14 11.58 -7.48
N GLU A 18 -22.73 11.51 -8.67
CA GLU A 18 -22.19 10.70 -9.78
C GLU A 18 -20.79 11.18 -10.16
N ARG A 19 -20.62 12.51 -10.32
CA ARG A 19 -19.31 13.09 -10.66
C ARG A 19 -18.30 12.90 -9.53
N PHE A 20 -18.74 13.05 -8.27
CA PHE A 20 -17.89 12.78 -7.12
C PHE A 20 -17.42 11.31 -7.11
N LEU A 21 -18.33 10.36 -7.33
CA LEU A 21 -18.00 8.94 -7.37
C LEU A 21 -17.02 8.62 -8.49
N LEU A 22 -17.24 9.16 -9.69
CA LEU A 22 -16.33 8.98 -10.81
C LEU A 22 -14.93 9.49 -10.48
N THR A 23 -14.81 10.70 -9.94
CA THR A 23 -13.50 11.26 -9.54
C THR A 23 -12.82 10.42 -8.47
N VAL A 24 -13.56 9.94 -7.47
CA VAL A 24 -13.00 9.05 -6.43
C VAL A 24 -12.53 7.73 -7.03
N MET A 25 -13.35 7.11 -7.87
CA MET A 25 -13.03 5.83 -8.52
C MET A 25 -11.82 5.95 -9.45
N GLU A 26 -11.73 7.03 -10.23
CA GLU A 26 -10.56 7.31 -11.08
C GLU A 26 -9.28 7.45 -10.25
N GLN A 27 -9.34 8.21 -9.15
CA GLN A 27 -8.17 8.39 -8.28
C GLN A 27 -7.72 7.08 -7.64
N GLU A 28 -8.66 6.30 -7.11
CA GLU A 28 -8.35 4.99 -6.51
C GLU A 28 -7.84 4.00 -7.54
N TRP A 29 -8.38 4.01 -8.76
CA TRP A 29 -7.89 3.19 -9.87
C TRP A 29 -6.44 3.54 -10.24
N ILE A 30 -6.14 4.83 -10.44
CA ILE A 30 -4.79 5.29 -10.79
C ILE A 30 -3.79 4.90 -9.68
N LYS A 31 -4.16 5.06 -8.40
CA LYS A 31 -3.30 4.66 -7.28
C LYS A 31 -3.03 3.15 -7.30
N LYS A 32 -4.06 2.34 -7.54
CA LYS A 32 -3.95 0.88 -7.63
C LYS A 32 -3.06 0.45 -8.79
N GLU A 33 -3.28 0.99 -9.98
CA GLU A 33 -2.47 0.68 -11.16
C GLU A 33 -0.98 1.01 -10.91
N ARG A 34 -0.71 2.18 -10.32
CA ARG A 34 0.67 2.57 -9.94
C ARG A 34 1.26 1.63 -8.90
N HIS A 35 0.47 1.12 -7.97
CA HIS A 35 0.92 0.13 -6.99
C HIS A 35 1.30 -1.18 -7.69
N ASP A 36 0.42 -1.69 -8.56
CA ASP A 36 0.63 -2.95 -9.27
C ASP A 36 1.85 -2.88 -10.20
N ILE A 37 2.02 -1.79 -10.94
CA ILE A 37 3.22 -1.54 -11.77
C ILE A 37 4.48 -1.56 -10.90
N ARG A 38 4.50 -0.81 -9.78
CA ARG A 38 5.68 -0.74 -8.89
C ARG A 38 6.03 -2.10 -8.30
N MET A 39 5.04 -2.91 -7.94
CA MET A 39 5.28 -4.26 -7.42
C MET A 39 6.01 -5.15 -8.42
N VAL A 40 5.76 -4.97 -9.72
CA VAL A 40 6.42 -5.74 -10.79
C VAL A 40 7.76 -5.14 -11.21
N THR A 41 7.88 -3.80 -11.26
CA THR A 41 9.06 -3.14 -11.82
C THR A 41 10.19 -2.93 -10.83
N ASN A 42 9.87 -2.72 -9.55
CA ASN A 42 10.88 -2.42 -8.54
C ASN A 42 11.45 -3.69 -7.91
N ASP A 43 12.65 -3.59 -7.35
CA ASP A 43 13.19 -4.64 -6.50
C ASP A 43 12.51 -4.66 -5.11
N ALA A 44 12.64 -5.80 -4.42
CA ALA A 44 12.02 -6.04 -3.12
C ALA A 44 12.42 -5.03 -2.03
N LYS A 45 13.65 -4.50 -2.06
CA LYS A 45 14.11 -3.52 -1.07
C LYS A 45 13.46 -2.17 -1.31
N THR A 46 13.36 -1.74 -2.57
CA THR A 46 12.64 -0.52 -2.94
C THR A 46 11.16 -0.62 -2.57
N ASN A 47 10.49 -1.74 -2.87
CA ASN A 47 9.09 -1.95 -2.48
C ASN A 47 8.88 -1.96 -0.96
N TYR A 48 9.82 -2.53 -0.19
CA TYR A 48 9.77 -2.46 1.27
C TYR A 48 9.95 -1.02 1.80
N GLN A 49 10.80 -0.20 1.19
CA GLN A 49 10.95 1.22 1.56
C GLN A 49 9.67 2.01 1.26
N ILE A 50 9.04 1.77 0.11
CA ILE A 50 7.76 2.39 -0.25
C ILE A 50 6.68 1.98 0.75
N PHE A 51 6.58 0.69 1.10
CA PHE A 51 5.65 0.20 2.12
C PHE A 51 5.79 0.95 3.45
N ARG A 52 7.01 1.18 3.92
CA ARG A 52 7.26 1.95 5.15
C ARG A 52 6.89 3.42 5.06
N SER A 53 6.90 3.99 3.85
CA SER A 53 6.48 5.37 3.61
C SER A 53 4.96 5.48 3.52
N ASP A 54 4.31 4.53 2.84
CA ASP A 54 2.87 4.50 2.63
C ASP A 54 2.12 4.12 3.93
N PHE A 55 2.71 3.26 4.75
CA PHE A 55 2.15 2.81 6.02
C PHE A 55 3.15 3.03 7.17
N PRO A 56 3.28 4.27 7.66
CA PRO A 56 4.02 4.56 8.88
C PRO A 56 3.49 3.67 10.02
N ASP A 57 4.40 3.14 10.84
CA ASP A 57 4.10 2.34 12.04
C ASP A 57 3.47 0.96 11.83
N LEU A 58 2.94 0.65 10.65
CA LEU A 58 2.31 -0.64 10.37
C LEU A 58 3.30 -1.81 10.55
N GLU A 59 4.57 -1.59 10.23
CA GLU A 59 5.63 -2.59 10.48
C GLU A 59 5.69 -3.05 11.96
N MET A 60 5.35 -2.18 12.91
CA MET A 60 5.37 -2.50 14.34
C MET A 60 4.08 -3.15 14.82
N GLN A 61 2.99 -3.03 14.06
CA GLN A 61 1.66 -3.47 14.45
C GLN A 61 1.32 -4.87 13.94
N ILE A 62 1.96 -5.33 12.84
CA ILE A 62 1.63 -6.61 12.23
C ILE A 62 2.85 -7.55 12.15
N PRO A 63 2.61 -8.87 12.23
CA PRO A 63 3.66 -9.87 11.98
C PRO A 63 4.37 -9.68 10.64
N GLN A 64 5.68 -9.88 10.63
CA GLN A 64 6.51 -9.70 9.42
C GLN A 64 6.13 -10.61 8.26
N TYR A 65 5.54 -11.78 8.51
CA TYR A 65 5.10 -12.66 7.42
C TYR A 65 3.96 -12.04 6.61
N HIS A 66 3.07 -11.24 7.22
CA HIS A 66 2.03 -10.51 6.48
C HIS A 66 2.64 -9.44 5.58
N ILE A 67 3.67 -8.75 6.06
CA ILE A 67 4.43 -7.78 5.26
C ILE A 67 5.13 -8.49 4.09
N ALA A 68 5.75 -9.64 4.34
CA ALA A 68 6.41 -10.42 3.30
C ALA A 68 5.42 -10.88 2.22
N SER A 69 4.25 -11.40 2.62
CA SER A 69 3.17 -11.77 1.70
C SER A 69 2.66 -10.58 0.89
N TYR A 70 2.47 -9.41 1.51
CA TYR A 70 2.07 -8.19 0.81
C TYR A 70 3.08 -7.75 -0.25
N LEU A 71 4.38 -7.88 0.07
CA LEU A 71 5.47 -7.51 -0.83
C LEU A 71 5.81 -8.59 -1.87
N GLY A 72 5.10 -9.73 -1.87
CA GLY A 72 5.35 -10.84 -2.81
C GLY A 72 6.69 -11.55 -2.60
N ILE A 73 7.25 -11.52 -1.38
CA ILE A 73 8.54 -12.12 -1.04
C ILE A 73 8.46 -13.10 0.13
N THR A 74 9.49 -13.91 0.31
CA THR A 74 9.58 -14.79 1.48
C THR A 74 9.93 -13.99 2.75
N PRO A 75 9.50 -14.44 3.95
CA PRO A 75 9.91 -13.82 5.21
C PRO A 75 11.43 -13.76 5.40
N ILE A 76 12.16 -14.75 4.85
CA ILE A 76 13.62 -14.79 4.87
C ILE A 76 14.21 -13.65 4.04
N GLN A 77 13.69 -13.42 2.83
CA GLN A 77 14.11 -12.28 2.00
C GLN A 77 13.84 -10.95 2.70
N LEU A 78 12.66 -10.78 3.32
CA LEU A 78 12.34 -9.58 4.09
C LEU A 78 13.33 -9.38 5.25
N SER A 79 13.66 -10.43 5.99
CA SER A 79 14.63 -10.35 7.09
C SER A 79 16.02 -9.90 6.61
N ARG A 80 16.48 -10.38 5.44
CA ARG A 80 17.76 -9.97 4.85
C ARG A 80 17.75 -8.48 4.48
N ILE A 81 16.69 -8.03 3.79
CA ILE A 81 16.52 -6.62 3.40
C ILE A 81 16.58 -5.69 4.63
N ARG A 82 15.91 -6.08 5.72
CA ARG A 82 15.91 -5.31 6.98
C ARG A 82 17.30 -5.22 7.60
N ALA A 83 18.03 -6.34 7.67
CA ALA A 83 19.40 -6.34 8.18
C ALA A 83 20.32 -5.42 7.35
N ASP A 84 20.22 -5.47 6.03
CA ASP A 84 21.03 -4.61 5.13
C ASP A 84 20.72 -3.12 5.34
N LEU A 85 19.46 -2.76 5.56
CA LEU A 85 19.05 -1.39 5.84
C LEU A 85 19.56 -0.88 7.19
N THR A 86 19.61 -1.74 8.22
CA THR A 86 20.19 -1.35 9.52
C THR A 86 21.70 -1.12 9.44
N LYS A 87 22.44 -1.97 8.72
CA LYS A 87 23.89 -1.78 8.48
C LYS A 87 24.20 -0.52 7.69
N THR A 88 23.35 -0.16 6.73
CA THR A 88 23.55 1.05 5.91
C THR A 88 23.34 2.34 6.73
N LYS A 89 22.49 2.32 7.76
CA LYS A 89 22.25 3.49 8.62
C LYS A 89 23.41 3.78 9.57
N SER A 90 24.12 2.74 10.07
CA SER A 90 25.27 2.94 10.96
C SER A 90 26.49 3.51 10.23
N ALA A 91 26.68 3.20 8.94
CA ALA A 91 27.80 3.69 8.14
C ALA A 91 27.70 5.18 7.70
N LYS A 92 26.52 5.80 7.80
CA LYS A 92 26.31 7.22 7.43
C LYS A 92 26.33 8.20 8.63
N THR A 93 26.57 7.70 9.84
CA THR A 93 26.64 8.49 11.09
C THR A 93 28.05 8.48 11.68
N SER A 94 29.06 8.11 10.89
CA SER A 94 30.49 8.15 11.23
C SER A 94 31.26 8.93 10.20
#